data_AF-A0A3D0CBL8-F1
#
_entry.id   AF-A0A3D0CBL8-F1
#
_cell.length_a   1.000
_cell.length_b   1.000
_cell.length_c   1.000
_cell.angle_alpha   90.00
_cell.angle_beta   90.00
_cell.angle_gamma   90.00
#
_symmetry.space_group_name_H-M   'P 1'
#
loop_
_entity.id
_entity.type
_entity.pdbx_description
1 polymer ?
#
loop_
_entity_poly.entity_id
_entity_poly.type
_entity_poly.pdbx_seq_one_letter_code
_entity_poly.pdbx_strand_id
1 'polypeptide(L)'
;MLEDIREKSQGLTAKIILGLIILTFAVAGVGSYTNSVDTSVATVNGEAISQQAFNKAYQAQRGRMAQQFGEMFDTLSNDANYMANFRQGVLDNLINEKLIDQNSDALAIRVSDLRLKETIRKMPEFQVDGAFDNNRYLAIINQAGFFQSSDFRDYLRVEMTRRQLSQALIA
;
A
#
# COMPACT_ATOMS: atom_id res chain seq x y z
N MET A 1 -41.21 27.63 -43.50
CA MET A 1 -40.94 26.22 -43.14
C MET A 1 -39.51 26.03 -42.62
N LEU A 2 -38.46 26.51 -43.32
CA LEU A 2 -37.09 26.54 -42.78
C LEU A 2 -36.77 27.84 -41.99
N GLU A 3 -37.39 28.98 -42.34
CA GLU A 3 -37.31 30.21 -41.53
C GLU A 3 -37.90 30.05 -40.11
N ASP A 4 -39.03 29.36 -39.96
CA ASP A 4 -39.73 29.21 -38.66
C ASP A 4 -38.91 28.42 -37.62
N ILE A 5 -38.04 27.53 -38.09
CA ILE A 5 -37.12 26.75 -37.24
C ILE A 5 -35.96 27.63 -36.76
N ARG A 6 -35.49 28.55 -37.61
CA ARG A 6 -34.42 29.50 -37.28
C ARG A 6 -34.90 30.60 -36.33
N GLU A 7 -36.15 31.04 -36.46
CA GLU A 7 -36.74 32.04 -35.55
C GLU A 7 -37.08 31.44 -34.18
N LYS A 8 -37.59 30.20 -34.13
CA LYS A 8 -37.82 29.49 -32.86
C LYS A 8 -36.54 29.13 -32.11
N SER A 9 -35.41 28.91 -32.79
CA SER A 9 -34.13 28.61 -32.11
C SER A 9 -33.49 29.85 -31.46
N GLN A 10 -33.90 31.06 -31.86
CA GLN A 10 -33.38 32.33 -31.32
C GLN A 10 -34.32 33.03 -30.32
N GLY A 11 -35.56 32.53 -30.15
CA GLY A 11 -36.52 33.08 -29.18
C GLY A 11 -36.08 32.91 -27.71
N LEU A 12 -36.50 33.85 -26.85
CA LEU A 12 -36.23 33.82 -25.40
C LEU A 12 -36.59 32.46 -24.76
N THR A 13 -37.69 31.85 -25.22
CA THR A 13 -38.16 30.54 -24.79
C THR A 13 -37.15 29.41 -25.03
N ALA A 14 -36.44 29.43 -26.16
CA ALA A 14 -35.42 28.42 -26.47
C ALA A 14 -34.19 28.55 -25.54
N LYS A 15 -33.81 29.77 -25.17
CA LYS A 15 -32.72 30.01 -24.20
C LYS A 15 -33.08 29.52 -22.80
N ILE A 16 -34.33 29.67 -22.38
CA ILE A 16 -34.82 29.17 -21.08
C ILE A 16 -34.76 27.64 -21.05
N ILE A 17 -35.25 26.97 -22.09
CA ILE A 17 -35.22 25.50 -22.19
C ILE A 17 -33.77 24.99 -22.23
N LEU A 18 -32.92 25.63 -23.04
CA LEU A 18 -31.50 25.28 -23.13
C LEU A 18 -30.78 25.49 -21.79
N GLY A 19 -31.08 26.58 -21.08
CA GLY A 19 -30.54 26.85 -19.75
C GLY A 19 -30.96 25.80 -18.72
N LEU A 20 -32.23 25.36 -18.75
CA LEU A 20 -32.72 24.28 -17.90
C LEU A 20 -32.01 22.95 -18.17
N ILE A 21 -31.76 22.61 -19.44
CA ILE A 21 -31.01 21.41 -19.82
C ILE A 21 -29.57 21.49 -19.32
N ILE A 22 -28.89 22.63 -19.54
CA ILE A 22 -27.51 22.81 -19.06
C ILE A 22 -27.47 22.70 -17.53
N LEU A 23 -28.45 23.27 -16.82
CA LEU A 23 -28.52 23.21 -15.37
C LEU A 23 -28.71 21.78 -14.85
N THR A 24 -29.58 20.98 -15.47
CA THR A 24 -29.76 19.58 -15.07
C THR A 24 -28.51 18.74 -15.33
N PHE A 25 -27.81 18.96 -16.46
CA PHE A 25 -26.53 18.32 -16.73
C PHE A 25 -25.40 18.80 -15.80
N ALA A 26 -25.40 20.08 -15.41
CA ALA A 26 -24.41 20.62 -14.47
C ALA A 26 -24.60 20.05 -13.05
N VAL A 27 -25.84 19.85 -12.60
CA VAL A 27 -26.16 19.25 -11.29
C VAL A 27 -25.97 17.73 -11.30
N ALA A 28 -26.33 17.04 -12.39
CA ALA A 28 -26.14 15.59 -12.49
C ALA A 28 -24.68 15.19 -12.77
N GLY A 29 -23.94 15.99 -13.54
CA GLY A 29 -22.57 15.70 -13.94
C GLY A 29 -21.52 15.89 -12.83
N VAL A 30 -21.84 16.64 -11.78
CA VAL A 30 -20.98 16.79 -10.58
C VAL A 30 -21.24 15.72 -9.51
N GLY A 31 -22.25 14.85 -9.71
CA GLY A 31 -22.60 13.76 -8.81
C GLY A 31 -21.66 12.57 -8.94
N SER A 32 -20.51 12.63 -8.28
CA SER A 32 -19.70 11.51 -7.78
C SER A 32 -19.82 10.17 -8.51
N TYR A 33 -19.10 10.02 -9.64
CA TYR A 33 -18.72 8.72 -10.17
C TYR A 33 -17.60 8.07 -9.33
N THR A 34 -17.75 8.03 -8.00
CA THR A 34 -16.87 7.27 -7.11
C THR A 34 -17.59 6.02 -6.65
N ASN A 35 -18.10 5.23 -7.59
CA ASN A 35 -18.39 3.83 -7.32
C ASN A 35 -17.05 3.11 -7.29
N SER A 36 -16.31 3.26 -6.18
CA SER A 36 -15.19 2.38 -5.87
C SER A 36 -15.77 1.01 -5.60
N VAL A 37 -15.90 0.20 -6.66
CA VAL A 37 -16.23 -1.21 -6.53
C VAL A 37 -15.20 -1.81 -5.56
N ASP A 38 -15.68 -2.39 -4.47
CA ASP A 38 -14.81 -3.05 -3.51
C ASP A 38 -14.11 -4.21 -4.23
N THR A 39 -12.81 -4.04 -4.46
CA THR A 39 -11.93 -5.01 -5.12
C THR A 39 -11.09 -5.73 -4.08
N SER A 40 -11.58 -5.90 -2.85
CA SER A 40 -10.88 -6.67 -1.84
C SER A 40 -10.93 -8.17 -2.13
N VAL A 41 -9.81 -8.85 -1.83
CA VAL A 41 -9.70 -10.32 -1.96
C VAL A 41 -9.97 -11.03 -0.63
N ALA A 42 -9.83 -10.31 0.48
CA ALA A 42 -10.14 -10.77 1.82
C ALA A 42 -10.33 -9.57 2.76
N THR A 43 -10.99 -9.80 3.90
CA THR A 43 -11.09 -8.82 4.99
C THR A 43 -10.64 -9.48 6.28
N VAL A 44 -9.77 -8.79 7.01
CA VAL A 44 -9.17 -9.26 8.27
C VAL A 44 -9.55 -8.28 9.37
N ASN A 45 -10.43 -8.69 10.29
CA ASN A 45 -10.96 -7.86 11.38
C ASN A 45 -11.44 -6.46 10.95
N GLY A 46 -12.09 -6.36 9.79
CA GLY A 46 -12.60 -5.10 9.25
C GLY A 46 -11.62 -4.29 8.39
N GLU A 47 -10.38 -4.74 8.23
CA GLU A 47 -9.44 -4.17 7.27
C GLU A 47 -9.31 -5.02 6.01
N ALA A 48 -9.52 -4.40 4.86
CA ALA A 48 -9.51 -5.07 3.57
C ALA A 48 -8.09 -5.29 3.02
N ILE A 49 -7.85 -6.48 2.48
CA ILE A 49 -6.70 -6.76 1.60
C ILE A 49 -7.17 -6.49 0.18
N SER A 50 -6.63 -5.44 -0.44
CA SER A 50 -7.01 -5.06 -1.81
C SER A 50 -6.47 -6.04 -2.85
N GLN A 51 -7.17 -6.17 -3.98
CA GLN A 51 -6.69 -6.94 -5.15
C GLN A 51 -5.32 -6.44 -5.62
N GLN A 52 -5.07 -5.14 -5.53
CA GLN A 52 -3.78 -4.55 -5.90
C GLN A 52 -2.65 -5.06 -4.99
N ALA A 53 -2.87 -5.07 -3.66
CA ALA A 53 -1.90 -5.59 -2.71
C ALA A 53 -1.62 -7.08 -2.95
N PHE A 54 -2.67 -7.87 -3.16
CA PHE A 54 -2.55 -9.27 -3.51
C PHE A 54 -1.75 -9.50 -4.80
N ASN A 55 -2.08 -8.78 -5.87
CA ASN A 55 -1.38 -8.91 -7.15
C ASN A 55 0.10 -8.56 -7.04
N LYS A 56 0.44 -7.51 -6.28
CA LYS A 56 1.83 -7.13 -6.01
C LYS A 56 2.58 -8.24 -5.27
N ALA A 57 2.00 -8.78 -4.19
CA ALA A 57 2.60 -9.85 -3.41
C ALA A 57 2.75 -11.14 -4.22
N TYR A 58 1.74 -11.49 -5.01
CA TYR A 58 1.74 -12.64 -5.90
C TYR A 58 2.88 -12.57 -6.92
N GLN A 59 3.03 -11.42 -7.60
CA GLN A 59 4.10 -11.25 -8.59
C GLN A 59 5.49 -11.27 -7.94
N ALA A 60 5.64 -10.69 -6.75
CA ALA A 60 6.90 -10.77 -6.00
C ALA A 60 7.25 -12.21 -5.60
N GLN A 61 6.29 -12.97 -5.06
CA GLN A 61 6.50 -14.36 -4.69
C GLN A 61 6.82 -15.22 -5.91
N ARG A 62 6.09 -15.01 -7.01
CA ARG A 62 6.33 -15.72 -8.27
C ARG A 62 7.72 -15.43 -8.82
N GLY A 63 8.15 -14.16 -8.80
CA GLY A 63 9.50 -13.77 -9.21
C GLY A 63 10.59 -14.47 -8.41
N ARG A 64 10.43 -14.54 -7.07
CA ARG A 64 11.35 -15.29 -6.20
C ARG A 64 11.42 -16.77 -6.54
N MET A 65 10.27 -17.42 -6.73
CA MET A 65 10.23 -18.84 -7.07
C MET A 65 10.85 -19.11 -8.46
N ALA A 66 10.55 -18.27 -9.44
CA ALA A 66 11.15 -18.38 -10.78
C ALA A 66 12.68 -18.20 -10.73
N GLN A 67 13.20 -17.27 -9.93
CA GLN A 67 14.64 -17.09 -9.74
C GLN A 67 15.32 -18.28 -9.04
N GLN A 68 14.64 -18.90 -8.07
CA GLN A 68 15.20 -19.99 -7.28
C GLN A 68 15.13 -21.35 -7.99
N PHE A 69 14.05 -21.62 -8.72
CA PHE A 69 13.74 -22.95 -9.25
C PHE A 69 13.71 -23.01 -10.79
N GLY A 70 13.74 -21.87 -11.49
CA GLY A 70 13.81 -21.80 -12.96
C GLY A 70 12.77 -22.69 -13.65
N GLU A 71 13.24 -23.58 -14.54
CA GLU A 71 12.42 -24.49 -15.34
C GLU A 71 11.52 -25.43 -14.51
N MET A 72 11.93 -25.77 -13.28
CA MET A 72 11.11 -26.59 -12.39
C MET A 72 9.82 -25.85 -11.99
N PHE A 73 9.94 -24.54 -11.71
CA PHE A 73 8.77 -23.73 -11.41
C PHE A 73 7.88 -23.55 -12.63
N ASP A 74 8.45 -23.37 -13.83
CA ASP A 74 7.67 -23.27 -15.06
C ASP A 74 6.83 -24.53 -15.29
N THR A 75 7.42 -25.71 -15.09
CA THR A 75 6.71 -27.00 -15.21
C THR A 75 5.57 -27.12 -14.21
N LEU A 76 5.82 -26.79 -12.94
CA LEU A 76 4.79 -26.80 -11.89
C LEU A 76 3.70 -25.74 -12.13
N SER A 77 4.05 -24.59 -12.68
CA SER A 77 3.12 -23.48 -12.93
C SER A 77 2.11 -23.76 -14.04
N ASN A 78 2.37 -24.77 -14.87
CA ASN A 78 1.39 -25.27 -15.85
C ASN A 78 0.24 -26.05 -15.19
N ASP A 79 0.41 -26.53 -13.96
CA ASP A 79 -0.65 -27.17 -13.19
C ASP A 79 -1.54 -26.11 -12.51
N ALA A 80 -2.82 -26.09 -12.90
CA ALA A 80 -3.82 -25.18 -12.36
C ALA A 80 -4.07 -25.37 -10.86
N ASN A 81 -4.01 -26.60 -10.34
CA ASN A 81 -4.18 -26.90 -8.93
C ASN A 81 -2.98 -26.37 -8.12
N TYR A 82 -1.77 -26.55 -8.64
CA TYR A 82 -0.57 -25.98 -8.02
C TYR A 82 -0.66 -24.45 -7.96
N MET A 83 -1.06 -23.80 -9.06
CA MET A 83 -1.22 -22.35 -9.10
C MET A 83 -2.35 -21.84 -8.21
N ALA A 84 -3.44 -22.58 -8.03
CA ALA A 84 -4.50 -22.25 -7.08
C ALA A 84 -3.98 -22.29 -5.63
N ASN A 85 -3.29 -23.37 -5.25
CA ASN A 85 -2.66 -23.50 -3.93
C ASN A 85 -1.60 -22.42 -3.68
N PHE A 86 -0.83 -22.08 -4.72
CA PHE A 86 0.17 -21.02 -4.64
C PHE A 86 -0.49 -19.65 -4.40
N ARG A 87 -1.59 -19.32 -5.09
CA ARG A 87 -2.38 -18.10 -4.84
C ARG A 87 -2.92 -18.08 -3.41
N GLN A 88 -3.45 -19.21 -2.93
CA GLN A 88 -3.96 -19.32 -1.57
C GLN A 88 -2.85 -19.07 -0.54
N GLY A 89 -1.67 -19.67 -0.73
CA GLY A 89 -0.53 -19.44 0.17
C GLY A 89 -0.07 -17.98 0.18
N VAL A 90 -0.14 -17.26 -0.94
CA VAL A 90 0.13 -15.81 -0.98
C VAL A 90 -0.92 -15.03 -0.18
N LEU A 91 -2.20 -15.38 -0.33
CA LEU A 91 -3.29 -14.75 0.40
C LEU A 91 -3.15 -14.99 1.92
N ASP A 92 -2.88 -16.22 2.34
CA ASP A 92 -2.70 -16.59 3.74
C ASP A 92 -1.53 -15.82 4.37
N ASN A 93 -0.42 -15.65 3.64
CA ASN A 93 0.70 -14.82 4.12
C ASN A 93 0.29 -13.36 4.33
N LEU A 94 -0.49 -12.78 3.42
CA LEU A 94 -1.00 -11.40 3.58
C LEU A 94 -1.96 -11.28 4.76
N ILE A 95 -2.81 -12.28 4.98
CA ILE A 95 -3.71 -12.35 6.14
C ILE A 95 -2.88 -12.39 7.42
N ASN A 96 -1.86 -13.25 7.48
CA ASN A 96 -0.99 -13.36 8.64
C ASN A 96 -0.22 -12.07 8.93
N GLU A 97 0.33 -11.42 7.90
CA GLU A 97 1.00 -10.12 8.04
C GLU A 97 0.03 -9.07 8.59
N LYS A 98 -1.21 -9.04 8.08
CA LYS A 98 -2.25 -8.13 8.55
C LYS A 98 -2.65 -8.37 10.00
N LEU A 99 -2.79 -9.63 10.40
CA LEU A 99 -3.06 -10.01 11.78
C LEU A 99 -1.91 -9.59 12.71
N ILE A 100 -0.66 -9.75 12.29
CA ILE A 100 0.51 -9.31 13.07
C ILE A 100 0.51 -7.80 13.25
N ASP A 101 0.22 -7.03 12.20
CA ASP A 101 0.13 -5.57 12.26
C ASP A 101 -0.98 -5.13 13.23
N GLN A 102 -2.18 -5.71 13.11
CA GLN A 102 -3.32 -5.41 13.99
C GLN A 102 -3.04 -5.75 15.46
N ASN A 103 -2.41 -6.90 15.72
CA ASN A 103 -2.05 -7.29 17.08
C ASN A 103 -0.95 -6.38 17.65
N SER A 104 0.01 -5.96 16.83
CA SER A 104 1.07 -5.02 17.23
C SER A 104 0.49 -3.65 17.62
N ASP A 105 -0.49 -3.17 16.84
CA ASP A 105 -1.23 -1.94 17.14
C ASP A 105 -2.11 -2.08 18.39
N ALA A 106 -2.84 -3.18 18.53
CA ALA A 106 -3.73 -3.44 19.67
C ALA A 106 -2.98 -3.61 20.99
N LEU A 107 -1.78 -4.20 20.96
CA LEU A 107 -0.90 -4.33 22.12
C LEU A 107 -0.14 -3.04 22.45
N ALA A 108 -0.37 -1.96 21.69
CA ALA A 108 0.36 -0.68 21.79
C ALA A 108 1.89 -0.86 21.78
N ILE A 109 2.38 -1.90 21.11
CA ILE A 109 3.82 -2.18 20.97
C ILE A 109 4.36 -1.23 19.90
N ARG A 110 4.41 0.05 20.27
CA ARG A 110 4.91 1.12 19.43
C ARG A 110 6.25 1.56 19.97
N VAL A 111 7.28 1.39 19.15
CA VAL A 111 8.59 1.97 19.45
C VAL A 111 8.46 3.48 19.34
N SER A 112 8.50 4.16 20.49
CA SER A 112 8.39 5.61 20.55
C SER A 112 9.51 6.28 19.74
N ASP A 113 9.23 7.46 19.18
CA ASP A 113 10.25 8.25 18.45
C ASP A 113 11.49 8.51 19.31
N LEU A 114 11.30 8.73 20.62
CA LEU A 114 12.39 8.90 21.56
C LEU A 114 13.27 7.64 21.64
N ARG A 115 12.65 6.46 21.80
CA ARG A 115 13.37 5.20 21.88
C ARG A 115 14.10 4.88 20.58
N LEU A 116 13.48 5.14 19.43
CA LEU A 116 14.09 4.98 18.12
C LEU A 116 15.33 5.87 17.97
N LYS A 117 15.22 7.15 18.34
CA LYS A 117 16.32 8.12 18.28
C LYS A 117 17.48 7.74 19.20
N GLU A 118 17.19 7.29 20.41
CA GLU A 118 18.21 6.79 21.34
C GLU A 118 18.92 5.56 20.81
N THR A 119 18.19 4.60 20.24
CA THR A 119 18.77 3.41 19.63
C THR A 119 19.72 3.78 18.50
N ILE A 120 19.29 4.64 17.57
CA ILE A 120 20.13 5.11 16.45
C ILE A 120 21.40 5.80 16.98
N ARG A 121 21.30 6.62 18.03
CA ARG A 121 22.47 7.31 18.60
C ARG A 121 23.47 6.38 19.30
N LYS A 122 23.00 5.24 19.78
CA LYS A 122 23.83 4.23 20.47
C LYS A 122 24.42 3.19 19.53
N MET A 123 24.03 3.17 18.26
CA MET A 123 24.58 2.26 17.24
C MET A 123 26.05 2.61 16.98
N PRO A 124 27.00 1.70 17.26
CA PRO A 124 28.44 1.94 17.07
C PRO A 124 28.81 2.32 15.63
N GLU A 125 28.09 1.77 14.65
CA GLU A 125 28.29 2.06 13.24
C GLU A 125 28.09 3.54 12.90
N PHE A 126 27.24 4.23 13.66
CA PHE A 126 26.93 5.65 13.48
C PHE A 126 27.75 6.57 14.39
N GLN A 127 28.78 6.04 15.05
CA GLN A 127 29.64 6.81 15.93
C GLN A 127 31.02 7.07 15.33
N VAL A 128 31.59 8.23 15.66
CA VAL A 128 32.99 8.59 15.47
C VAL A 128 33.52 8.98 16.84
N ASP A 129 34.63 8.37 17.26
CA ASP A 129 35.21 8.55 18.60
C ASP A 129 34.20 8.29 19.75
N GLY A 130 33.27 7.36 19.55
CA GLY A 130 32.25 6.97 20.53
C GLY A 130 31.07 7.95 20.65
N ALA A 131 31.04 9.02 19.85
CA ALA A 131 29.93 9.96 19.78
C ALA A 131 29.18 9.82 18.45
N PHE A 132 27.86 9.99 18.48
CA PHE A 132 27.04 9.93 17.26
C PHE A 132 27.48 11.02 16.27
N ASP A 133 27.77 10.61 15.03
CA ASP A 133 28.12 11.51 13.94
C ASP A 133 27.06 11.44 12.83
N ASN A 134 26.45 12.59 12.53
CA ASN A 134 25.36 12.67 11.57
C ASN A 134 25.82 12.40 10.12
N ASN A 135 27.04 12.78 9.76
CA ASN A 135 27.57 12.58 8.42
C ASN A 135 27.86 11.10 8.17
N ARG A 136 28.42 10.42 9.17
CA ARG A 136 28.64 8.97 9.21
C ARG A 136 27.32 8.21 9.11
N TYR A 137 26.32 8.61 9.89
CA TYR A 137 24.96 8.06 9.82
C TYR A 137 24.39 8.16 8.41
N LEU A 138 24.36 9.36 7.82
CA LEU A 138 23.84 9.57 6.47
C LEU A 138 24.62 8.79 5.41
N ALA A 139 25.94 8.71 5.52
CA ALA A 139 26.77 7.95 4.59
C ALA A 139 26.42 6.46 4.60
N ILE A 140 26.26 5.87 5.80
CA ILE A 140 25.96 4.44 5.95
C ILE A 140 24.55 4.12 5.47
N ILE A 141 23.54 4.89 5.86
CA ILE A 141 22.16 4.59 5.44
C ILE A 141 21.98 4.75 3.93
N ASN A 142 22.66 5.72 3.31
CA ASN A 142 22.67 5.88 1.86
C ASN A 142 23.33 4.68 1.17
N GLN A 143 24.45 4.19 1.71
CA GLN A 143 25.10 2.97 1.21
C GLN A 143 24.19 1.74 1.32
N ALA A 144 23.32 1.69 2.32
CA ALA A 144 22.32 0.65 2.51
C ALA A 144 21.04 0.84 1.66
N GLY A 145 20.99 1.87 0.79
CA GLY A 145 19.85 2.13 -0.10
C GLY A 145 18.73 2.98 0.50
N PHE A 146 18.93 3.56 1.69
CA PHE A 146 18.00 4.51 2.30
C PHE A 146 18.42 5.95 1.98
N PHE A 147 17.78 6.56 0.99
CA PHE A 147 18.10 7.92 0.54
C PHE A 147 17.49 9.01 1.43
N GLN A 148 16.48 8.68 2.24
CA GLN A 148 15.93 9.56 3.26
C GLN A 148 16.10 8.95 4.65
N SER A 149 16.39 9.80 5.64
CA SER A 149 16.51 9.36 7.04
C SER A 149 15.20 8.82 7.61
N SER A 150 14.04 9.28 7.10
CA SER A 150 12.72 8.73 7.42
C SER A 150 12.59 7.27 7.01
N ASP A 151 13.06 6.89 5.82
CA ASP A 151 12.94 5.53 5.30
C ASP A 151 13.68 4.53 6.21
N PHE A 152 14.90 4.89 6.62
CA PHE A 152 15.67 4.07 7.57
C PHE A 152 15.00 4.02 8.96
N ARG A 153 14.46 5.14 9.44
CA ARG A 153 13.75 5.20 10.72
C ARG A 153 12.53 4.30 10.75
N ASP A 154 11.73 4.33 9.69
CA ASP A 154 10.50 3.52 9.58
C ASP A 154 10.85 2.04 9.45
N TYR A 155 11.87 1.70 8.66
CA TYR A 155 12.43 0.36 8.62
C TYR A 155 12.87 -0.14 10.00
N LEU A 156 13.68 0.65 10.71
CA LEU A 156 14.20 0.27 12.04
C LEU A 156 13.08 0.15 13.07
N ARG A 157 12.05 0.98 12.99
CA ARG A 157 10.87 0.89 13.86
C ARG A 157 10.16 -0.46 13.70
N VAL A 158 9.90 -0.89 12.46
CA VAL A 158 9.28 -2.18 12.19
C VAL A 158 10.12 -3.33 12.75
N GLU A 159 11.43 -3.28 12.52
CA GLU A 159 12.36 -4.31 13.03
C GLU A 159 12.37 -4.37 14.57
N MET A 160 12.39 -3.22 15.25
CA MET A 160 12.36 -3.17 16.71
C MET A 160 11.05 -3.69 17.29
N THR A 161 9.90 -3.36 16.68
CA THR A 161 8.59 -3.89 17.10
C THR A 161 8.55 -5.42 16.95
N ARG A 162 9.07 -5.98 15.85
CA ARG A 162 9.15 -7.44 15.65
C ARG A 162 9.99 -8.13 16.72
N ARG A 163 11.15 -7.57 17.08
CA ARG A 163 12.00 -8.12 18.16
C ARG A 163 11.32 -8.06 19.52
N GLN A 164 10.57 -7.00 19.79
CA GLN A 164 9.84 -6.87 21.05
C GLN A 164 8.69 -7.89 21.13
N LEU A 165 7.99 -8.12 20.02
CA LEU A 165 6.96 -9.16 19.92
C LEU A 165 7.53 -10.56 20.12
N SER A 166 8.67 -10.88 19.50
CA SER A 166 9.29 -12.21 19.68
C SER A 166 9.76 -12.44 21.11
N GLN A 167 10.29 -11.41 21.78
CA GLN A 167 10.65 -11.49 23.21
C GLN A 167 9.43 -11.69 24.11
N ALA A 168 8.31 -11.03 23.80
CA ALA A 168 7.06 -11.17 24.56
C ALA A 168 6.40 -12.54 24.41
N LEU A 169 6.60 -13.24 23.29
CA LEU A 169 6.09 -14.59 23.06
C LEU A 169 6.95 -15.70 23.69
N ILE A 170 8.21 -15.38 24.03
CA ILE A 170 9.16 -16.32 24.66
C ILE A 170 9.16 -16.17 26.19
N ALA A 171 8.68 -15.04 26.71
CA ALA A 171 8.55 -14.74 28.14
C ALA A 171 7.25 -15.33 28.73
#